data_AF-A0A3B9W802-F1
#
_entry.id   AF-A0A3B9W802-F1
#
_cell.length_a   1.000
_cell.length_b   1.000
_cell.length_c   1.000
_cell.angle_alpha   90.00
_cell.angle_beta   90.00
_cell.angle_gamma   90.00
#
_symmetry.space_group_name_H-M   'P 1'
#
loop_
_entity.id
_entity.type
_entity.pdbx_description
1 polymer ?
#
loop_
_entity_poly.entity_id
_entity_poly.type
_entity_poly.pdbx_seq_one_letter_code
_entity_poly.pdbx_strand_id
1 'polypeptide(L)'
;MQYARRNLALYLTNRLNSFVVAPAILVLVAILTVVIGLIIGIRTGLPLPQPVQDGFQANLAVFWALPGFLISHGALTVNRCFAGALAFGSTRRNFWAGTAMGFMITSLVVAAVGLVILAVEAATGFGLGISFLTIHALGDGSPLIVAVTLFLLSPMSLFAGMSFGGFYRAAGVTWTVISIVAVVLVALGLLAAIVAWPDFWLDLASELGRWDIPLGLVVVTLIAGIASRAVVRYAEI
;
A
#
# COMPACT_ATOMS: atom_id res chain seq x y z
N MET A 1 -28.07 5.58 -0.49
CA MET A 1 -26.74 6.10 -0.91
C MET A 1 -26.34 7.45 -0.29
N GLN A 2 -27.29 8.28 0.15
CA GLN A 2 -26.99 9.62 0.70
C GLN A 2 -26.04 9.60 1.91
N TYR A 3 -26.22 8.67 2.85
CA TYR A 3 -25.34 8.53 4.02
C TYR A 3 -23.92 8.05 3.68
N ALA A 4 -23.75 7.20 2.66
CA ALA A 4 -22.43 6.78 2.20
C ALA A 4 -21.64 7.95 1.59
N ARG A 5 -22.31 8.85 0.85
CA ARG A 5 -21.71 10.08 0.32
C ARG A 5 -21.29 11.04 1.43
N ARG A 6 -22.07 11.16 2.50
CA ARG A 6 -21.70 11.98 3.68
C ARG A 6 -20.46 11.43 4.39
N ASN A 7 -20.38 10.11 4.57
CA ASN A 7 -19.20 9.48 5.16
C ASN A 7 -17.95 9.62 4.26
N LEU A 8 -18.13 9.55 2.94
CA LEU A 8 -17.06 9.86 1.99
C LEU A 8 -16.57 11.30 2.16
N ALA A 9 -17.50 12.27 2.22
CA ALA A 9 -17.13 13.67 2.45
C ALA A 9 -16.39 13.86 3.80
N LEU A 10 -16.82 13.13 4.83
CA LEU A 10 -16.17 13.15 6.14
C LEU A 10 -14.73 12.61 6.07
N TYR A 11 -14.49 11.53 5.34
CA TYR A 11 -13.14 11.03 5.09
C TYR A 11 -12.28 12.07 4.35
N LEU A 12 -12.80 12.62 3.25
CA LEU A 12 -12.08 13.59 2.40
C LEU A 12 -11.92 14.97 3.04
N THR A 13 -12.59 15.24 4.16
CA THR A 13 -12.43 16.51 4.89
C THR A 13 -10.99 16.68 5.37
N ASN A 14 -10.34 15.59 5.77
CA ASN A 14 -8.90 15.60 6.05
C ASN A 14 -8.10 15.45 4.75
N ARG A 15 -8.09 16.53 3.97
CA ARG A 15 -7.44 16.58 2.65
C ARG A 15 -5.95 16.27 2.72
N LEU A 16 -5.27 16.75 3.77
CA LEU A 16 -3.84 16.50 3.96
C LEU A 16 -3.54 15.01 4.02
N ASN A 17 -4.20 14.27 4.92
CA ASN A 17 -3.95 12.84 5.07
C ASN A 17 -4.47 12.02 3.88
N SER A 18 -5.59 12.45 3.26
CA SER A 18 -6.21 11.71 2.16
C SER A 18 -5.52 11.89 0.81
N PHE A 19 -4.90 13.05 0.56
CA PHE A 19 -4.38 13.42 -0.76
C PHE A 19 -2.91 13.81 -0.79
N VAL A 20 -2.35 14.31 0.32
CA VAL A 20 -1.02 14.93 0.30
C VAL A 20 0.03 13.99 0.88
N VAL A 21 -0.23 13.39 2.04
CA VAL A 21 0.83 12.68 2.78
C VAL A 21 1.34 11.45 2.03
N ALA A 22 0.47 10.60 1.50
CA ALA A 22 0.92 9.40 0.78
C ALA A 22 1.72 9.73 -0.50
N PRO A 23 1.26 10.66 -1.37
CA PRO A 23 2.10 11.17 -2.46
C PRO A 23 3.40 11.83 -2.01
N ALA A 24 3.38 12.63 -0.94
CA ALA A 24 4.58 13.27 -0.42
C ALA A 24 5.61 12.24 0.06
N ILE A 25 5.17 11.14 0.68
CA ILE A 25 6.05 10.01 1.05
C ILE A 25 6.69 9.40 -0.20
N LEU A 26 5.91 9.16 -1.27
CA LEU A 26 6.48 8.63 -2.52
C LEU A 26 7.55 9.55 -3.09
N VAL A 27 7.27 10.85 -3.18
CA VAL A 27 8.24 11.85 -3.67
C VAL A 27 9.47 11.90 -2.77
N LEU A 28 9.28 11.90 -1.45
CA LEU A 28 10.39 11.93 -0.50
C LEU A 28 11.28 10.69 -0.63
N VAL A 29 10.69 9.50 -0.78
CA VAL A 29 11.46 8.26 -0.94
C VAL A 29 12.17 8.22 -2.30
N ALA A 30 11.54 8.75 -3.37
CA ALA A 30 12.21 8.93 -4.65
C ALA A 30 13.44 9.84 -4.51
N ILE A 31 13.29 10.98 -3.84
CA ILE A 31 14.41 11.91 -3.55
C ILE A 31 15.50 11.21 -2.73
N LEU A 32 15.13 10.49 -1.67
CA LEU A 32 16.08 9.75 -0.84
C LEU A 32 16.83 8.70 -1.67
N THR A 33 16.16 8.00 -2.57
CA THR A 33 16.79 7.01 -3.47
C THR A 33 17.81 7.67 -4.38
N VAL A 34 17.50 8.86 -4.93
CA VAL A 34 18.45 9.66 -5.72
C VAL A 34 19.63 10.11 -4.87
N VAL A 35 19.39 10.61 -3.66
CA VAL A 35 20.46 11.04 -2.73
C VAL A 35 21.38 9.87 -2.37
N ILE A 36 20.82 8.68 -2.09
CA ILE A 36 21.61 7.47 -1.81
C ILE A 36 22.47 7.11 -3.02
N GLY A 37 21.91 7.13 -4.23
CA GLY A 37 22.67 6.86 -5.45
C GLY A 37 23.78 7.88 -5.71
N LEU A 38 23.54 9.16 -5.43
CA LEU A 38 24.59 10.19 -5.49
C LEU A 38 25.72 9.94 -4.48
N ILE A 39 25.39 9.58 -3.23
CA ILE A 39 26.38 9.27 -2.20
C ILE A 39 27.27 8.08 -2.62
N ILE A 40 26.65 7.03 -3.19
CA ILE A 40 27.40 5.88 -3.71
C ILE A 40 28.28 6.32 -4.90
N GLY A 41 27.72 7.13 -5.80
CA GLY A 41 28.40 7.69 -6.97
C GLY A 41 29.65 8.52 -6.64
N ILE A 42 29.72 9.16 -5.46
CA ILE A 42 30.95 9.86 -5.00
C ILE A 42 32.15 8.91 -4.94
N ARG A 43 31.94 7.62 -4.63
CA ARG A 43 33.01 6.63 -4.49
C ARG A 43 33.17 5.74 -5.72
N THR A 44 32.07 5.46 -6.42
CA THR A 44 32.06 4.52 -7.56
C THR A 44 32.15 5.21 -8.92
N GLY A 45 31.99 6.54 -8.98
CA GLY A 45 31.84 7.28 -10.22
C GLY A 45 30.38 7.31 -10.70
N LEU A 46 30.09 8.28 -11.57
CA LEU A 46 28.82 8.46 -12.26
C LEU A 46 29.04 8.39 -13.78
N PRO A 47 28.21 7.66 -14.54
CA PRO A 47 27.05 6.86 -14.12
C PRO A 47 27.44 5.66 -13.24
N LEU A 48 26.51 5.18 -12.42
CA LEU A 48 26.77 4.09 -11.47
C LEU A 48 27.23 2.81 -12.19
N PRO A 49 28.17 2.03 -11.63
CA PRO A 49 28.56 0.73 -12.20
C PRO A 49 27.38 -0.27 -12.22
N GLN A 50 27.35 -1.17 -13.20
CA GLN A 50 26.29 -2.19 -13.36
C GLN A 50 25.92 -2.94 -12.06
N PRO A 51 26.87 -3.44 -11.24
CA PRO A 51 26.52 -4.15 -10.00
C PRO A 51 25.73 -3.29 -9.00
N VAL A 52 25.92 -1.97 -9.02
CA VAL A 52 25.18 -1.04 -8.17
C VAL A 52 23.80 -0.79 -8.75
N GLN A 53 23.68 -0.67 -10.07
CA GLN A 53 22.39 -0.51 -10.76
C GLN A 53 21.47 -1.71 -10.50
N ASP A 54 22.01 -2.93 -10.56
CA ASP A 54 21.27 -4.16 -10.26
C ASP A 54 20.70 -4.15 -8.83
N GLY A 55 21.48 -3.61 -7.87
CA GLY A 55 21.02 -3.39 -6.50
C GLY A 55 19.85 -2.40 -6.40
N PHE A 56 19.85 -1.34 -7.22
CA PHE A 56 18.71 -0.41 -7.30
C PHE A 56 17.49 -1.06 -7.98
N GLN A 57 17.68 -1.92 -8.98
CA GLN A 57 16.59 -2.65 -9.64
C GLN A 57 15.94 -3.72 -8.75
N ALA A 58 16.65 -4.18 -7.71
CA ALA A 58 16.11 -5.07 -6.68
C ALA A 58 15.48 -4.30 -5.48
N ASN A 59 15.45 -2.98 -5.50
CA ASN A 59 15.03 -2.18 -4.36
C ASN A 59 13.51 -2.22 -4.12
N LEU A 60 13.08 -2.75 -2.98
CA LEU A 60 11.66 -2.84 -2.60
C LEU A 60 11.16 -1.66 -1.74
N ALA A 61 11.89 -0.53 -1.67
CA ALA A 61 11.57 0.62 -0.80
C ALA A 61 10.11 1.10 -0.90
N VAL A 62 9.54 1.10 -2.11
CA VAL A 62 8.14 1.49 -2.36
C VAL A 62 7.16 0.60 -1.57
N PHE A 63 7.42 -0.71 -1.52
CA PHE A 63 6.58 -1.68 -0.82
C PHE A 63 6.65 -1.56 0.70
N TRP A 64 7.67 -0.89 1.24
CA TRP A 64 7.81 -0.67 2.68
C TRP A 64 7.31 0.71 3.11
N ALA A 65 7.65 1.75 2.34
CA ALA A 65 7.35 3.12 2.72
C ALA A 65 5.86 3.48 2.63
N LEU A 66 5.16 3.01 1.58
CA LEU A 66 3.75 3.31 1.38
C LEU A 66 2.84 2.64 2.41
N PRO A 67 2.93 1.32 2.66
CA PRO A 67 2.01 0.65 3.57
C PRO A 67 2.08 1.16 5.01
N GLY A 68 3.26 1.53 5.52
CA GLY A 68 3.41 2.00 6.90
C GLY A 68 2.49 3.18 7.24
N PHE A 69 2.48 4.21 6.38
CA PHE A 69 1.59 5.35 6.56
C PHE A 69 0.12 4.98 6.27
N LEU A 70 -0.14 4.26 5.18
CA LEU A 70 -1.51 3.96 4.75
C LEU A 70 -2.27 3.03 5.73
N ILE A 71 -1.59 2.04 6.32
CA ILE A 71 -2.14 1.21 7.39
C ILE A 71 -2.48 2.08 8.60
N SER A 72 -1.56 2.94 9.02
CA SER A 72 -1.80 3.87 10.13
C SER A 72 -2.97 4.81 9.84
N HIS A 73 -3.06 5.33 8.61
CA HIS A 73 -4.15 6.21 8.19
C HIS A 73 -5.50 5.47 8.22
N GLY A 74 -5.59 4.26 7.66
CA GLY A 74 -6.80 3.44 7.68
C GLY A 74 -7.27 3.13 9.10
N ALA A 75 -6.34 2.83 10.02
CA ALA A 75 -6.66 2.61 11.43
C ALA A 75 -7.19 3.86 12.12
N LEU A 76 -6.57 5.02 11.86
CA LEU A 76 -7.00 6.31 12.40
C LEU A 76 -8.37 6.73 11.88
N THR A 77 -8.68 6.45 10.61
CA THR A 77 -10.00 6.73 10.03
C THR A 77 -11.11 6.03 10.81
N VAL A 78 -10.95 4.75 11.15
CA VAL A 78 -11.96 4.05 11.96
C VAL A 78 -12.02 4.64 13.36
N ASN A 79 -10.88 4.80 14.01
CA ASN A 79 -10.84 5.21 15.41
C ASN A 79 -11.35 6.64 15.65
N ARG A 80 -11.21 7.54 14.67
CA ARG A 80 -11.63 8.95 14.80
C ARG A 80 -13.00 9.23 14.20
N CYS A 81 -13.38 8.54 13.13
CA CYS A 81 -14.57 8.90 12.36
C CYS A 81 -15.77 8.00 12.64
N PHE A 82 -15.57 6.79 13.18
CA PHE A 82 -16.64 5.80 13.31
C PHE A 82 -17.75 6.23 14.29
N ALA A 83 -17.38 6.58 15.53
CA ALA A 83 -18.35 7.03 16.54
C ALA A 83 -19.11 8.28 16.09
N GLY A 84 -18.40 9.26 15.51
CA GLY A 84 -19.01 10.47 14.95
C GLY A 84 -20.00 10.16 13.82
N ALA A 85 -19.65 9.26 12.90
CA ALA A 85 -20.54 8.87 11.81
C ALA A 85 -21.83 8.22 12.33
N LEU A 86 -21.74 7.35 13.35
CA LEU A 86 -22.91 6.72 13.97
C LEU A 86 -23.77 7.74 14.74
N ALA A 87 -23.15 8.69 15.45
CA ALA A 87 -23.86 9.76 16.16
C ALA A 87 -24.68 10.65 15.22
N PHE A 88 -24.22 10.88 13.99
CA PHE A 88 -24.96 11.60 12.94
C PHE A 88 -25.99 10.73 12.18
N GLY A 89 -26.38 9.58 12.73
CA GLY A 89 -27.43 8.71 12.18
C GLY A 89 -26.97 7.83 11.01
N SER A 90 -25.67 7.68 10.78
CA SER A 90 -25.15 6.74 9.79
C SER A 90 -25.22 5.30 10.30
N THR A 91 -25.09 4.33 9.39
CA THR A 91 -25.02 2.91 9.75
C THR A 91 -23.61 2.39 9.54
N ARG A 92 -23.23 1.32 10.24
CA ARG A 92 -21.93 0.63 10.07
C ARG A 92 -21.65 0.26 8.60
N ARG A 93 -22.68 -0.19 7.87
CA ARG A 93 -22.60 -0.51 6.44
C ARG A 93 -22.32 0.74 5.59
N ASN A 94 -23.02 1.84 5.86
CA ASN A 94 -22.83 3.09 5.13
C ASN A 94 -21.47 3.74 5.45
N PHE A 95 -20.97 3.57 6.69
CA PHE A 95 -19.64 4.00 7.08
C PHE A 95 -18.58 3.27 6.26
N TRP A 96 -18.57 1.93 6.31
CA TRP A 96 -17.62 1.13 5.54
C TRP A 96 -17.64 1.46 4.05
N ALA A 97 -18.84 1.56 3.44
CA ALA A 97 -18.95 1.89 2.02
C ALA A 97 -18.42 3.29 1.68
N GLY A 98 -18.71 4.30 2.53
CA GLY A 98 -18.21 5.66 2.36
C GLY A 98 -16.69 5.75 2.47
N THR A 99 -16.12 5.09 3.47
CA THR A 99 -14.68 5.03 3.69
C THR A 99 -13.96 4.24 2.60
N ALA A 100 -14.52 3.11 2.16
CA ALA A 100 -13.99 2.32 1.06
C ALA A 100 -13.90 3.13 -0.25
N MET A 101 -14.93 3.94 -0.57
CA MET A 101 -14.85 4.87 -1.71
C MET A 101 -13.73 5.89 -1.53
N GLY A 102 -13.54 6.41 -0.31
CA GLY A 102 -12.45 7.32 0.02
C GLY A 102 -11.08 6.69 -0.19
N PHE A 103 -10.91 5.42 0.21
CA PHE A 103 -9.68 4.67 -0.02
C PHE A 103 -9.39 4.51 -1.51
N MET A 104 -10.39 4.20 -2.34
CA MET A 104 -10.20 4.13 -3.79
C MET A 104 -9.73 5.46 -4.38
N ILE A 105 -10.30 6.58 -3.92
CA ILE A 105 -9.87 7.92 -4.36
C ILE A 105 -8.41 8.20 -3.96
N THR A 106 -8.04 7.97 -2.70
CA THR A 106 -6.65 8.11 -2.24
C THR A 106 -5.70 7.25 -3.07
N SER A 107 -6.12 6.02 -3.39
CA SER A 107 -5.33 5.07 -4.17
C SER A 107 -5.14 5.51 -5.62
N LEU A 108 -6.15 6.11 -6.24
CA LEU A 108 -6.03 6.72 -7.58
C LEU A 108 -5.02 7.87 -7.58
N VAL A 109 -5.04 8.71 -6.53
CA VAL A 109 -4.07 9.81 -6.42
C VAL A 109 -2.65 9.29 -6.25
N VAL A 110 -2.44 8.26 -5.41
CA VAL A 110 -1.13 7.61 -5.25
C VAL A 110 -0.64 7.01 -6.57
N ALA A 111 -1.51 6.31 -7.31
CA ALA A 111 -1.16 5.74 -8.60
C ALA A 111 -0.84 6.81 -9.65
N ALA A 112 -1.61 7.91 -9.70
CA ALA A 112 -1.36 9.02 -10.61
C ALA A 112 -0.01 9.70 -10.34
N VAL A 113 0.32 9.94 -9.07
CA VAL A 113 1.62 10.53 -8.69
C VAL A 113 2.76 9.55 -8.96
N GLY A 114 2.56 8.26 -8.71
CA GLY A 114 3.52 7.21 -9.07
C GLY A 114 3.82 7.19 -10.57
N LEU A 115 2.79 7.33 -11.42
CA LEU A 115 2.97 7.44 -12.87
C LEU A 115 3.76 8.70 -13.28
N VAL A 116 3.54 9.82 -12.60
CA VAL A 116 4.32 11.04 -12.85
C VAL A 116 5.79 10.82 -12.49
N ILE A 117 6.07 10.20 -11.33
CA ILE A 117 7.44 9.86 -10.91
C ILE A 117 8.08 8.91 -11.93
N LEU A 118 7.34 7.89 -12.38
CA LEU A 118 7.83 6.96 -13.39
C LEU A 118 8.12 7.66 -14.73
N ALA A 119 7.27 8.60 -15.15
CA ALA A 119 7.51 9.38 -16.36
C ALA A 119 8.77 10.25 -16.24
N VAL A 120 8.99 10.86 -15.07
CA VAL A 120 10.22 11.61 -14.78
C VAL A 120 11.44 10.70 -14.79
N GLU A 121 11.35 9.52 -14.15
CA GLU A 121 12.40 8.51 -14.12
C GLU A 121 12.73 8.00 -15.53
N ALA A 122 11.73 7.72 -16.37
CA ALA A 122 11.93 7.27 -17.75
C ALA A 122 12.52 8.38 -18.64
N ALA A 123 12.11 9.63 -18.44
CA ALA A 123 12.60 10.76 -19.24
C ALA A 123 14.02 11.18 -18.86
N THR A 124 14.39 11.04 -17.58
CA THR A 124 15.69 11.50 -17.08
C THR A 124 16.68 10.37 -16.85
N GLY A 125 16.23 9.12 -16.68
CA GLY A 125 17.02 8.00 -16.13
C GLY A 125 17.56 8.29 -14.72
N PHE A 126 16.99 9.31 -14.06
CA PHE A 126 17.62 10.11 -13.01
C PHE A 126 19.05 10.60 -13.34
N GLY A 127 19.50 10.49 -14.59
CA GLY A 127 20.83 10.85 -15.10
C GLY A 127 21.99 9.98 -14.58
N LEU A 128 21.70 8.97 -13.75
CA LEU A 128 22.70 8.38 -12.84
C LEU A 128 22.69 6.83 -12.83
N GLY A 129 21.74 6.17 -13.51
CA GLY A 129 21.57 4.71 -13.44
C GLY A 129 20.87 4.26 -12.15
N ILE A 130 19.98 5.10 -11.62
CA ILE A 130 19.22 4.84 -10.39
C ILE A 130 17.81 4.39 -10.77
N SER A 131 17.36 3.27 -10.22
CA SER A 131 15.99 2.77 -10.38
C SER A 131 15.21 2.93 -9.08
N PHE A 132 14.02 3.53 -9.18
CA PHE A 132 13.06 3.64 -8.07
C PHE A 132 11.75 2.93 -8.39
N LEU A 133 11.08 3.29 -9.50
CA LEU A 133 9.89 2.60 -9.99
C LEU A 133 10.21 1.67 -11.18
N THR A 134 11.40 1.80 -11.78
CA THR A 134 11.92 0.88 -12.81
C THR A 134 12.59 -0.36 -12.19
N ILE A 135 11.96 -0.96 -11.18
CA ILE A 135 12.46 -2.15 -10.49
C ILE A 135 11.85 -3.44 -11.05
N HIS A 136 12.52 -4.57 -10.89
CA HIS A 136 12.04 -5.87 -11.38
C HIS A 136 10.66 -6.23 -10.81
N ALA A 137 10.44 -5.92 -9.52
CA ALA A 137 9.16 -6.17 -8.85
C ALA A 137 7.99 -5.30 -9.35
N LEU A 138 8.24 -4.23 -10.13
CA LEU A 138 7.20 -3.45 -10.79
C LEU A 138 7.15 -3.73 -12.30
N GLY A 139 7.73 -4.87 -12.70
CA GLY A 139 7.84 -5.27 -14.09
C GLY A 139 8.64 -4.25 -14.88
N ASP A 140 9.87 -3.95 -14.47
CA ASP A 140 10.86 -3.17 -15.23
C ASP A 140 10.34 -1.82 -15.77
N GLY A 141 9.53 -1.12 -14.97
CA GLY A 141 9.02 0.20 -15.32
C GLY A 141 7.84 0.23 -16.31
N SER A 142 7.11 -0.88 -16.47
CA SER A 142 5.86 -0.87 -17.24
C SER A 142 4.83 0.06 -16.58
N PRO A 143 4.35 1.13 -17.26
CA PRO A 143 3.44 2.10 -16.66
C PRO A 143 2.15 1.47 -16.16
N LEU A 144 1.62 0.49 -16.89
CA LEU A 144 0.39 -0.21 -16.51
C LEU A 144 0.59 -1.01 -15.21
N ILE A 145 1.69 -1.75 -15.10
CA ILE A 145 1.97 -2.60 -13.93
C ILE A 145 2.24 -1.72 -12.72
N VAL A 146 3.03 -0.65 -12.88
CA VAL A 146 3.29 0.33 -11.83
C VAL A 146 1.99 0.96 -11.33
N ALA A 147 1.12 1.42 -12.23
CA ALA A 147 -0.16 2.03 -11.88
C ALA A 147 -1.05 1.05 -11.11
N VAL A 148 -1.21 -0.18 -11.61
CA VAL A 148 -2.05 -1.21 -10.99
C VAL A 148 -1.48 -1.64 -9.63
N THR A 149 -0.17 -1.86 -9.53
CA THR A 149 0.49 -2.24 -8.27
C THR A 149 0.33 -1.16 -7.21
N LEU A 150 0.62 0.10 -7.53
CA LEU A 150 0.44 1.21 -6.57
C LEU A 150 -1.03 1.45 -6.22
N PHE A 151 -1.91 1.30 -7.21
CA PHE A 151 -3.37 1.39 -7.01
C PHE A 151 -3.90 0.26 -6.12
N LEU A 152 -3.33 -0.95 -6.14
CA LEU A 152 -3.80 -2.08 -5.31
C LEU A 152 -3.08 -2.14 -3.95
N LEU A 153 -1.82 -1.74 -3.89
CA LEU A 153 -1.05 -1.63 -2.65
C LEU A 153 -1.70 -0.64 -1.68
N SER A 154 -2.24 0.45 -2.22
CA SER A 154 -2.87 1.51 -1.43
C SER A 154 -4.15 1.07 -0.69
N PRO A 155 -5.19 0.52 -1.35
CA PRO A 155 -6.40 0.05 -0.70
C PRO A 155 -6.13 -1.19 0.13
N MET A 156 -5.20 -2.07 -0.27
CA MET A 156 -4.74 -3.18 0.57
C MET A 156 -4.29 -2.65 1.94
N SER A 157 -3.40 -1.66 1.95
CA SER A 157 -2.84 -1.06 3.16
C SER A 157 -3.92 -0.35 3.98
N LEU A 158 -4.77 0.44 3.33
CA LEU A 158 -5.85 1.17 3.99
C LEU A 158 -6.90 0.23 4.62
N PHE A 159 -7.27 -0.86 3.93
CA PHE A 159 -8.19 -1.87 4.47
C PHE A 159 -7.55 -2.71 5.57
N ALA A 160 -6.26 -3.03 5.47
CA ALA A 160 -5.53 -3.69 6.55
C ALA A 160 -5.53 -2.80 7.81
N GLY A 161 -5.23 -1.51 7.66
CA GLY A 161 -5.34 -0.52 8.72
C GLY A 161 -6.75 -0.41 9.31
N MET A 162 -7.77 -0.34 8.44
CA MET A 162 -9.17 -0.31 8.84
C MET A 162 -9.57 -1.56 9.64
N SER A 163 -9.08 -2.73 9.23
CA SER A 163 -9.32 -4.00 9.93
C SER A 163 -8.68 -3.97 11.33
N PHE A 164 -7.42 -3.52 11.42
CA PHE A 164 -6.71 -3.36 12.68
C PHE A 164 -7.44 -2.40 13.63
N GLY A 165 -7.75 -1.19 13.17
CA GLY A 165 -8.45 -0.19 13.97
C GLY A 165 -9.86 -0.63 14.36
N GLY A 166 -10.55 -1.35 13.50
CA GLY A 166 -11.84 -1.94 13.83
C GLY A 166 -11.74 -3.03 14.89
N PHE A 167 -10.71 -3.87 14.84
CA PHE A 167 -10.56 -5.02 15.74
C PHE A 167 -10.22 -4.54 17.15
N TYR A 168 -9.36 -3.52 17.21
CA TYR A 168 -9.09 -2.76 18.42
C TYR A 168 -10.35 -2.24 19.10
N ARG A 169 -11.30 -1.70 18.32
CA ARG A 169 -12.58 -1.21 18.85
C ARG A 169 -13.58 -2.31 19.19
N ALA A 170 -13.50 -3.47 18.56
CA ALA A 170 -14.45 -4.56 18.76
C ALA A 170 -14.05 -5.48 19.91
N ALA A 171 -12.75 -5.71 20.12
CA ALA A 171 -12.24 -6.73 21.04
C ALA A 171 -11.20 -6.18 22.04
N GLY A 172 -10.84 -4.91 21.96
CA GLY A 172 -9.86 -4.27 22.83
C GLY A 172 -8.41 -4.66 22.53
N VAL A 173 -7.49 -4.15 23.37
CA VAL A 173 -6.04 -4.24 23.17
C VAL A 173 -5.54 -5.69 23.14
N THR A 174 -5.93 -6.50 24.12
CA THR A 174 -5.39 -7.87 24.29
C THR A 174 -5.67 -8.75 23.07
N TRP A 175 -6.92 -8.77 22.61
CA TRP A 175 -7.29 -9.54 21.43
C TRP A 175 -6.67 -8.98 20.15
N THR A 176 -6.44 -7.67 20.08
CA THR A 176 -5.74 -7.05 18.96
C THR A 176 -4.28 -7.51 18.88
N VAL A 177 -3.60 -7.64 20.02
CA VAL A 177 -2.23 -8.21 20.03
C VAL A 177 -2.26 -9.67 19.58
N ILE A 178 -3.22 -10.47 20.08
CA ILE A 178 -3.37 -11.87 19.67
C ILE A 178 -3.63 -11.98 18.17
N SER A 179 -4.46 -11.11 17.59
CA SER A 179 -4.74 -11.14 16.15
C SER A 179 -3.55 -10.72 15.31
N ILE A 180 -2.73 -9.75 15.74
CA ILE A 180 -1.45 -9.45 15.10
C ILE A 180 -0.54 -10.67 15.12
N VAL A 181 -0.37 -11.32 16.28
CA VAL A 181 0.47 -12.52 16.40
C VAL A 181 -0.04 -13.62 15.48
N ALA A 182 -1.35 -13.85 15.40
CA ALA A 182 -1.94 -14.82 14.49
C ALA A 182 -1.64 -14.48 13.01
N VAL A 183 -1.77 -13.22 12.61
CA VAL A 183 -1.44 -12.78 11.24
C VAL A 183 0.06 -12.97 10.95
N VAL A 184 0.94 -12.66 11.90
CA VAL A 184 2.39 -12.88 11.76
C VAL A 184 2.70 -14.36 11.62
N LEU A 185 2.08 -15.24 12.41
CA LEU A 185 2.25 -16.69 12.30
C LEU A 185 1.77 -17.22 10.94
N VAL A 186 0.65 -16.71 10.43
CA VAL A 186 0.17 -17.05 9.08
C VAL A 186 1.17 -16.58 8.02
N ALA A 187 1.69 -15.36 8.13
CA ALA A 187 2.70 -14.84 7.20
C ALA A 187 3.99 -15.67 7.22
N LEU A 188 4.45 -16.09 8.40
CA LEU A 188 5.60 -17.00 8.56
C LEU A 188 5.32 -18.38 7.98
N GLY A 189 4.10 -18.91 8.15
CA GLY A 189 3.67 -20.17 7.54
C GLY A 189 3.66 -20.11 6.00
N LEU A 190 3.18 -19.00 5.44
CA LEU A 190 3.23 -18.76 3.98
C LEU A 190 4.68 -18.64 3.49
N LEU A 191 5.54 -17.93 4.23
CA LEU A 191 6.97 -17.86 3.91
C LEU A 191 7.61 -19.26 3.93
N ALA A 192 7.29 -20.08 4.93
CA ALA A 192 7.77 -21.46 5.01
C ALA A 192 7.28 -22.31 3.84
N ALA A 193 6.02 -22.14 3.40
CA ALA A 193 5.48 -22.81 2.21
C ALA A 193 6.19 -22.36 0.91
N ILE A 194 6.58 -21.09 0.81
CA ILE A 194 7.37 -20.56 -0.31
C ILE A 194 8.73 -21.25 -0.38
N VAL A 195 9.41 -21.37 0.77
CA VAL A 195 10.72 -22.01 0.87
C VAL A 195 10.64 -23.54 0.67
N ALA A 196 9.56 -24.18 1.11
CA ALA A 196 9.39 -25.63 1.02
C ALA A 196 9.12 -26.15 -0.40
N TRP A 197 8.48 -25.34 -1.25
CA TRP A 197 8.08 -25.74 -2.61
C TRP A 197 8.53 -24.74 -3.68
N PRO A 198 9.85 -24.50 -3.84
CA PRO A 198 10.36 -23.45 -4.72
C PRO A 198 9.93 -23.65 -6.18
N ASP A 199 9.93 -24.88 -6.68
CA ASP A 199 9.60 -25.19 -8.08
C ASP A 199 8.16 -24.77 -8.42
N PHE A 200 7.20 -25.06 -7.53
CA PHE A 200 5.80 -24.66 -7.72
C PHE A 200 5.64 -23.14 -7.84
N TRP A 201 6.34 -22.38 -6.99
CA TRP A 201 6.24 -20.92 -6.99
C TRP A 201 6.96 -20.29 -8.19
N LEU A 202 8.07 -20.89 -8.64
CA LEU A 202 8.78 -20.46 -9.84
C LEU A 202 7.94 -20.74 -11.09
N ASP A 203 7.33 -21.92 -11.19
CA ASP A 203 6.42 -22.27 -12.29
C ASP A 203 5.23 -21.31 -12.31
N LEU A 204 4.59 -21.08 -11.17
CA LEU A 204 3.47 -20.14 -11.06
C LEU A 204 3.89 -18.72 -11.42
N ALA A 205 5.04 -18.25 -10.95
CA ALA A 205 5.56 -16.92 -11.31
C ALA A 205 5.87 -16.83 -12.81
N SER A 206 6.36 -17.90 -13.42
CA SER A 206 6.63 -17.95 -14.86
C SER A 206 5.35 -17.87 -15.70
N GLU A 207 4.28 -18.55 -15.27
CA GLU A 207 2.97 -18.52 -15.93
C GLU A 207 2.29 -17.15 -15.81
N LEU A 208 2.41 -16.51 -14.64
CA LEU A 208 1.85 -15.18 -14.38
C LEU A 208 2.69 -14.06 -15.01
N GLY A 209 3.98 -14.32 -15.26
CA GLY A 209 4.94 -13.36 -15.76
C GLY A 209 4.97 -12.10 -14.89
N ARG A 210 4.89 -10.92 -15.52
CA ARG A 210 4.97 -9.62 -14.83
C ARG A 210 3.70 -9.25 -14.02
N TRP A 211 2.68 -10.11 -14.00
CA TRP A 211 1.41 -9.86 -13.31
C TRP A 211 1.29 -10.56 -11.95
N ASP A 212 2.29 -11.34 -11.57
CA ASP A 212 2.39 -12.05 -10.29
C ASP A 212 2.06 -11.15 -9.08
N ILE A 213 2.73 -10.01 -8.95
CA ILE A 213 2.58 -9.07 -7.83
C ILE A 213 1.22 -8.36 -7.87
N PRO A 214 0.79 -7.73 -8.98
CA PRO A 214 -0.56 -7.16 -9.09
C PRO A 214 -1.67 -8.15 -8.72
N LEU A 215 -1.61 -9.39 -9.23
CA LEU A 215 -2.65 -10.39 -8.98
C LEU A 215 -2.64 -10.86 -7.52
N GLY A 216 -1.45 -11.07 -6.94
CA GLY A 216 -1.32 -11.32 -5.50
C GLY A 216 -1.93 -10.18 -4.67
N LEU A 217 -1.67 -8.93 -5.04
CA LEU A 217 -2.26 -7.75 -4.38
C LEU A 217 -3.79 -7.71 -4.54
N VAL A 218 -4.37 -8.13 -5.66
CA VAL A 218 -5.84 -8.25 -5.80
C VAL A 218 -6.39 -9.18 -4.70
N VAL A 219 -5.81 -10.38 -4.57
CA VAL A 219 -6.27 -11.37 -3.59
C VAL A 219 -6.18 -10.81 -2.16
N VAL A 220 -5.03 -10.24 -1.80
CA VAL A 220 -4.82 -9.68 -0.45
C VAL A 220 -5.72 -8.47 -0.20
N THR A 221 -5.95 -7.61 -1.20
CA THR A 221 -6.87 -6.47 -1.10
C THR A 221 -8.30 -6.92 -0.84
N LEU A 222 -8.75 -7.97 -1.54
CA LEU A 222 -10.09 -8.53 -1.35
C LEU A 222 -10.24 -9.11 0.06
N ILE A 223 -9.25 -9.87 0.54
CA ILE A 223 -9.24 -10.42 1.91
C ILE A 223 -9.29 -9.27 2.92
N ALA A 224 -8.45 -8.24 2.78
CA ALA A 224 -8.44 -7.08 3.67
C ALA A 224 -9.77 -6.29 3.61
N GLY A 225 -10.36 -6.15 2.42
CA GLY A 225 -11.66 -5.51 2.24
C GLY A 225 -12.80 -6.28 2.94
N ILE A 226 -12.78 -7.62 2.85
CA ILE A 226 -13.74 -8.48 3.54
C ILE A 226 -13.53 -8.42 5.06
N ALA A 227 -12.28 -8.54 5.52
CA ALA A 227 -11.91 -8.47 6.93
C ALA A 227 -12.34 -7.13 7.54
N SER A 228 -12.02 -6.01 6.89
CA SER A 228 -12.41 -4.67 7.37
C SER A 228 -13.93 -4.53 7.46
N ARG A 229 -14.67 -5.07 6.50
CA ARG A 229 -16.14 -5.07 6.53
C ARG A 229 -16.70 -5.91 7.66
N ALA A 230 -16.12 -7.10 7.89
CA ALA A 230 -16.55 -8.00 8.95
C ALA A 230 -16.34 -7.34 10.32
N VAL A 231 -15.14 -6.82 10.56
CA VAL A 231 -14.76 -6.21 11.83
C VAL A 231 -15.57 -4.94 12.13
N VAL A 232 -15.81 -4.07 11.15
CA VAL A 232 -16.63 -2.86 11.33
C VAL A 232 -18.07 -3.17 11.75
N ARG A 233 -18.60 -4.38 11.47
CA ARG A 233 -19.93 -4.79 11.97
C ARG A 233 -19.95 -4.96 13.49
N TYR A 234 -18.84 -5.38 14.08
CA TYR A 234 -18.71 -5.67 15.51
C TYR A 234 -18.07 -4.51 16.31
N ALA A 235 -17.60 -3.46 15.63
CA ALA A 235 -16.99 -2.33 16.31
C ALA A 235 -17.99 -1.58 17.22
N GLU A 236 -17.54 -1.32 18.45
CA GLU A 236 -18.26 -0.55 19.48
C GLU A 236 -18.07 0.97 19.28
N ILE A 237 -18.90 1.77 19.95
CA ILE A 237 -18.94 3.24 19.90
C ILE A 237 -17.95 3.82 20.91
#